data_AF-A0A961RHG4-F1
#
_entry.id   AF-A0A961RHG4-F1
#
_cell.length_a   1.000
_cell.length_b   1.000
_cell.length_c   1.000
_cell.angle_alpha   90.00
_cell.angle_beta   90.00
_cell.angle_gamma   90.00
#
_symmetry.space_group_name_H-M   'P 1'
#
loop_
_entity.id
_entity.type
_entity.pdbx_description
1 polymer ?
#
loop_
_entity_poly.entity_id
_entity_poly.type
_entity_poly.pdbx_seq_one_letter_code
_entity_poly.pdbx_strand_id
1 'polypeptide(L)'
;IQKKLNLHYTLSLDLFGQEVSTNAANSFNAGIKGRYMEHRLDDDHKLQNDSYVVWQLEDDTPVQREVPALTAINMRLRDDYTRDAAGGVSRWNKIIEKEGIDFEMKLPHESFNRKIGVFSDKLFNPEGKLVSGAEYDEGVKNWLPTHADGDFIASLMKPCYEVGKYASWIAPPKIGIDNKPGDFEYVKLHMA
;
A
#
# COMPACT_ATOMS: atom_id res chain seq x y z
N ILE A 1 4.48 5.27 13.11
CA ILE A 1 4.77 5.00 11.68
C ILE A 1 3.98 3.79 11.15
N GLN A 2 4.04 2.61 11.78
CA GLN A 2 3.26 1.42 11.36
C GLN A 2 1.77 1.71 11.09
N LYS A 3 1.08 2.46 11.97
CA LYS A 3 -0.32 2.86 11.74
C LYS A 3 -0.53 3.65 10.44
N LYS A 4 0.38 4.56 10.10
CA LYS A 4 0.34 5.33 8.84
C LYS A 4 0.59 4.43 7.64
N LEU A 5 1.54 3.49 7.76
CA LEU A 5 1.77 2.45 6.76
C LEU A 5 0.48 1.65 6.52
N ASN A 6 -0.14 1.13 7.58
CA ASN A 6 -1.40 0.39 7.50
C ASN A 6 -2.47 1.20 6.75
N LEU A 7 -2.72 2.44 7.18
CA LEU A 7 -3.71 3.31 6.58
C LEU A 7 -3.47 3.54 5.08
N HIS A 8 -2.27 4.00 4.70
CA HIS A 8 -2.00 4.39 3.31
C HIS A 8 -1.88 3.19 2.38
N TYR A 9 -1.36 2.06 2.86
CA TYR A 9 -1.33 0.83 2.10
C TYR A 9 -2.76 0.34 1.79
N THR A 10 -3.62 0.20 2.81
CA THR A 10 -4.97 -0.34 2.57
C THR A 10 -5.86 0.60 1.76
N LEU A 11 -5.74 1.93 1.94
CA LEU A 11 -6.42 2.90 1.08
C LEU A 11 -5.96 2.78 -0.39
N SER A 12 -4.69 2.43 -0.62
CA SER A 12 -4.18 2.23 -1.97
C SER A 12 -4.72 0.95 -2.60
N LEU A 13 -4.99 -0.10 -1.82
CA LEU A 13 -5.56 -1.35 -2.33
C LEU A 13 -6.94 -1.15 -2.98
N ASP A 14 -7.75 -0.23 -2.44
CA ASP A 14 -9.08 0.08 -2.98
C ASP A 14 -9.01 0.75 -4.35
N LEU A 15 -7.91 1.43 -4.70
CA LEU A 15 -7.73 2.09 -6.01
C LEU A 15 -7.69 1.09 -7.17
N PHE A 16 -7.40 -0.18 -6.91
CA PHE A 16 -7.38 -1.23 -7.93
C PHE A 16 -8.79 -1.74 -8.27
N GLY A 17 -9.83 -1.37 -7.51
CA GLY A 17 -11.21 -1.79 -7.77
C GLY A 17 -11.56 -3.16 -7.19
N GLN A 18 -12.65 -3.75 -7.67
CA GLN A 18 -13.05 -5.10 -7.26
C GLN A 18 -12.11 -6.16 -7.84
N GLU A 19 -11.95 -7.26 -7.11
CA GLU A 19 -11.07 -8.38 -7.46
C GLU A 19 -11.48 -9.02 -8.80
N VAL A 20 -12.80 -9.14 -9.04
CA VAL A 20 -13.40 -9.65 -10.28
C VAL A 20 -14.15 -8.51 -10.98
N SER A 21 -13.79 -8.21 -12.23
CA SER A 21 -14.36 -7.09 -13.00
C SER A 21 -14.45 -7.36 -14.49
N THR A 22 -15.66 -7.28 -15.03
CA THR A 22 -15.91 -7.36 -16.49
C THR A 22 -15.36 -6.14 -17.24
N ASN A 23 -15.31 -4.97 -16.60
CA ASN A 23 -14.76 -3.77 -17.20
C ASN A 23 -13.23 -3.87 -17.38
N ALA A 24 -12.54 -4.49 -16.42
CA ALA A 24 -11.10 -4.79 -16.54
C ALA A 24 -10.83 -5.78 -17.69
N ALA A 25 -11.64 -6.84 -17.79
CA ALA A 25 -11.57 -7.80 -18.89
C ALA A 25 -11.76 -7.13 -20.27
N ASN A 26 -12.79 -6.29 -20.40
CA ASN A 26 -13.07 -5.57 -21.65
C ASN A 26 -11.93 -4.63 -22.05
N SER A 27 -11.35 -3.91 -21.09
CA SER A 27 -10.23 -2.99 -21.34
C SER A 27 -8.98 -3.72 -21.83
N PHE A 28 -8.72 -4.92 -21.31
CA PHE A 28 -7.60 -5.76 -21.75
C PHE A 28 -7.84 -6.33 -23.15
N ASN A 29 -9.02 -6.91 -23.39
CA ASN A 29 -9.38 -7.47 -24.70
C ASN A 29 -9.39 -6.42 -25.83
N ALA A 30 -9.76 -5.17 -25.50
CA ALA A 30 -9.70 -4.05 -26.44
C ALA A 30 -8.28 -3.51 -26.67
N GLY A 31 -7.26 -4.04 -26.00
CA GLY A 31 -5.87 -3.58 -26.09
C GLY A 31 -5.62 -2.21 -25.44
N ILE A 32 -6.53 -1.74 -24.58
CA ILE A 32 -6.44 -0.41 -23.95
C ILE A 32 -5.51 -0.44 -22.73
N LYS A 33 -5.56 -1.52 -21.95
CA LYS A 33 -4.78 -1.68 -20.70
C LYS A 33 -4.24 -3.10 -20.55
N GLY A 34 -2.92 -3.26 -20.67
CA GLY A 34 -2.22 -4.52 -20.38
C GLY A 34 -1.96 -4.73 -18.88
N ARG A 35 -1.39 -5.88 -18.53
CA ARG A 35 -0.92 -6.17 -17.17
C ARG A 35 0.43 -5.50 -16.90
N TYR A 36 0.82 -5.43 -15.64
CA TYR A 36 2.13 -4.91 -15.27
C TYR A 36 3.23 -5.75 -15.94
N MET A 37 4.17 -5.06 -16.61
CA MET A 37 5.26 -5.70 -17.37
C MET A 37 4.80 -6.76 -18.37
N GLU A 38 3.67 -6.53 -19.07
CA GLU A 38 3.05 -7.46 -20.03
C GLU A 38 4.06 -8.22 -20.91
N HIS A 39 5.01 -7.53 -21.53
CA HIS A 39 6.05 -8.10 -22.41
C HIS A 39 7.02 -9.11 -21.75
N ARG A 40 6.99 -9.24 -20.41
CA ARG A 40 7.83 -10.18 -19.65
C ARG A 40 7.05 -11.40 -19.17
N LEU A 41 5.73 -11.41 -19.34
CA LEU A 41 4.88 -12.51 -18.94
C LEU A 41 4.95 -13.61 -20.00
N ASP A 42 5.05 -14.85 -19.55
CA ASP A 42 5.20 -16.02 -20.42
C ASP A 42 3.84 -16.73 -20.55
N ASP A 43 2.94 -16.11 -21.32
CA ASP A 43 1.63 -16.65 -21.69
C ASP A 43 1.21 -16.16 -23.09
N ASP A 44 -0.02 -16.43 -23.52
CA ASP A 44 -0.49 -16.07 -24.86
C ASP A 44 -0.87 -14.58 -25.01
N HIS A 45 -0.79 -13.79 -23.93
CA HIS A 45 -1.24 -12.40 -23.81
C HIS A 45 -2.71 -12.15 -24.18
N LYS A 46 -3.54 -13.20 -24.19
CA LYS A 46 -4.98 -13.17 -24.51
C LYS A 46 -5.83 -13.72 -23.37
N LEU A 47 -5.29 -14.63 -22.55
CA LEU A 47 -5.83 -15.09 -21.27
C LEU A 47 -7.21 -15.76 -21.36
N GLN A 48 -7.63 -16.22 -22.55
CA GLN A 48 -8.97 -16.78 -22.77
C GLN A 48 -9.18 -18.09 -22.01
N ASN A 49 -8.11 -18.85 -21.78
CA ASN A 49 -8.13 -20.15 -21.12
C ASN A 49 -7.37 -20.16 -19.79
N ASP A 50 -6.94 -18.98 -19.32
CA ASP A 50 -6.14 -18.86 -18.11
C ASP A 50 -7.04 -18.58 -16.90
N SER A 51 -6.61 -19.05 -15.73
CA SER A 51 -7.23 -18.74 -14.45
C SER A 51 -6.33 -17.89 -13.57
N TYR A 52 -6.93 -17.21 -12.60
CA TYR A 52 -6.25 -16.49 -11.54
C TYR A 52 -6.96 -16.73 -10.22
N VAL A 53 -6.19 -16.90 -9.15
CA VAL A 53 -6.74 -17.11 -7.82
C VAL A 53 -7.13 -15.76 -7.22
N VAL A 54 -8.35 -15.68 -6.69
CA VAL A 54 -8.85 -14.50 -5.97
C VAL A 54 -9.50 -14.94 -4.66
N TRP A 55 -9.62 -14.00 -3.72
CA TRP A 55 -10.45 -14.21 -2.54
C TRP A 55 -11.94 -14.07 -2.86
N GLN A 56 -12.75 -14.89 -2.19
CA GLN A 56 -14.19 -14.77 -2.09
C GLN A 56 -14.62 -14.99 -0.64
N LEU A 57 -15.85 -14.64 -0.30
CA LEU A 57 -16.46 -14.96 0.99
C LEU A 57 -17.54 -16.02 0.79
N GLU A 58 -17.39 -17.16 1.45
CA GLU A 58 -18.41 -18.21 1.56
C GLU A 58 -18.82 -18.31 3.03
N ASP A 59 -20.08 -18.02 3.35
CA ASP A 59 -20.59 -17.99 4.73
C ASP A 59 -19.66 -17.22 5.70
N ASP A 60 -19.27 -16.01 5.29
CA ASP A 60 -18.34 -15.13 6.00
C ASP A 60 -16.91 -15.65 6.16
N THR A 61 -16.58 -16.79 5.55
CA THR A 61 -15.24 -17.38 5.54
C THR A 61 -14.48 -16.96 4.27
N PRO A 62 -13.32 -16.30 4.39
CA PRO A 62 -12.44 -16.07 3.26
C PRO A 62 -11.95 -17.38 2.65
N VAL A 63 -12.23 -17.58 1.37
CA VAL A 63 -11.78 -18.73 0.59
C VAL A 63 -11.12 -18.28 -0.69
N GLN A 64 -10.15 -19.07 -1.17
CA GLN A 64 -9.52 -18.83 -2.46
C GLN A 64 -10.23 -19.62 -3.55
N ARG A 65 -10.54 -18.94 -4.66
CA ARG A 65 -11.18 -19.54 -5.83
C ARG A 65 -10.45 -19.13 -7.10
N GLU A 66 -10.34 -20.07 -8.04
CA GLU A 66 -9.93 -19.75 -9.40
C GLU A 66 -11.08 -19.11 -10.15
N VAL A 67 -10.78 -17.99 -10.82
CA VAL A 67 -11.68 -17.31 -11.74
C VAL A 67 -10.96 -17.10 -13.08
N PRO A 68 -11.66 -16.83 -14.19
CA PRO A 68 -11.00 -16.51 -15.45
C PRO A 68 -10.05 -15.32 -15.30
N ALA A 69 -8.81 -15.47 -15.75
CA ALA A 69 -7.74 -14.48 -15.54
C ALA A 69 -8.10 -13.10 -16.11
N LEU A 70 -8.83 -13.05 -17.22
CA LEU A 70 -9.36 -11.82 -17.81
C LEU A 70 -10.19 -10.99 -16.81
N THR A 71 -10.99 -11.65 -15.98
CA THR A 71 -11.83 -10.97 -15.00
C THR A 71 -11.08 -10.54 -13.75
N ALA A 72 -9.91 -11.13 -13.48
CA ALA A 72 -9.10 -10.89 -12.30
C ALA A 72 -7.95 -9.89 -12.51
N ILE A 73 -7.93 -9.15 -13.61
CA ILE A 73 -6.83 -8.24 -13.96
C ILE A 73 -6.58 -7.18 -12.87
N ASN A 74 -7.64 -6.68 -12.25
CA ASN A 74 -7.54 -5.75 -11.12
C ASN A 74 -6.80 -6.38 -9.94
N MET A 75 -7.18 -7.62 -9.57
CA MET A 75 -6.53 -8.35 -8.48
C MET A 75 -5.05 -8.61 -8.79
N ARG A 76 -4.75 -9.08 -10.00
CA ARG A 76 -3.35 -9.31 -10.41
C ARG A 76 -2.49 -8.05 -10.28
N LEU A 77 -3.01 -6.90 -10.71
CA LEU A 77 -2.29 -5.63 -10.60
C LEU A 77 -2.12 -5.19 -9.14
N ARG A 78 -3.11 -5.46 -8.28
CA ARG A 78 -2.98 -5.24 -6.83
C ARG A 78 -1.90 -6.14 -6.22
N ASP A 79 -1.79 -7.38 -6.66
CA ASP A 79 -0.73 -8.30 -6.20
C ASP A 79 0.67 -7.84 -6.62
N ASP A 80 0.80 -7.33 -7.86
CA ASP A 80 2.02 -6.68 -8.33
C ASP A 80 2.40 -5.49 -7.43
N TYR A 81 1.43 -4.63 -7.11
CA TYR A 81 1.63 -3.51 -6.19
C TYR A 81 2.04 -3.97 -4.78
N THR A 82 1.38 -4.98 -4.23
CA THR A 82 1.71 -5.53 -2.90
C THR A 82 3.13 -6.08 -2.86
N ARG A 83 3.57 -6.79 -3.91
CA ARG A 83 4.95 -7.29 -4.01
C ARG A 83 5.97 -6.16 -4.03
N ASP A 84 5.72 -5.09 -4.80
CA ASP A 84 6.63 -3.94 -4.88
C ASP A 84 6.69 -3.18 -3.55
N ALA A 85 5.53 -2.92 -2.94
CA ALA A 85 5.43 -2.28 -1.62
C ALA A 85 6.17 -3.08 -0.55
N ALA A 86 6.05 -4.41 -0.53
CA ALA A 86 6.76 -5.29 0.39
C ALA A 86 8.29 -5.15 0.23
N GLY A 87 8.78 -5.01 -1.01
CA GLY A 87 10.20 -4.72 -1.26
C GLY A 87 10.67 -3.40 -0.63
N GLY A 88 9.82 -2.37 -0.62
CA GLY A 88 10.07 -1.11 0.08
C GLY A 88 10.14 -1.27 1.60
N VAL A 89 9.16 -1.96 2.18
CA VAL A 89 9.11 -2.24 3.63
C VAL A 89 10.33 -3.05 4.08
N SER A 90 10.73 -4.06 3.31
CA SER A 90 11.95 -4.84 3.57
C SER A 90 13.22 -3.97 3.61
N ARG A 91 13.30 -2.92 2.78
CA ARG A 91 14.44 -1.97 2.84
C ARG A 91 14.41 -1.11 4.10
N TRP A 92 13.22 -0.70 4.57
CA TRP A 92 13.08 0.00 5.85
C TRP A 92 13.47 -0.89 7.03
N ASN A 93 13.04 -2.15 7.04
CA ASN A 93 13.37 -3.10 8.11
C ASN A 93 14.89 -3.34 8.22
N LYS A 94 15.62 -3.38 7.10
CA LYS A 94 17.10 -3.45 7.12
C LYS A 94 17.75 -2.25 7.82
N ILE A 95 17.15 -1.06 7.76
CA ILE A 95 17.65 0.12 8.48
C ILE A 95 17.38 -0.05 9.97
N ILE A 96 16.17 -0.47 10.34
CA ILE A 96 15.77 -0.68 11.74
C ILE A 96 16.64 -1.75 12.42
N GLU A 97 16.86 -2.88 11.73
CA GLU A 97 17.73 -3.96 12.18
C GLU A 97 19.18 -3.48 12.37
N LYS A 98 19.70 -2.68 11.43
CA LYS A 98 21.06 -2.14 11.50
C LYS A 98 21.26 -1.23 12.72
N GLU A 99 20.22 -0.53 13.17
CA GLU A 99 20.24 0.28 14.39
C GLU A 99 20.05 -0.57 15.67
N GLY A 100 19.92 -1.90 15.55
CA GLY A 100 19.79 -2.82 16.68
C GLY A 100 18.44 -2.78 17.38
N ILE A 101 17.39 -2.31 16.71
CA ILE A 101 16.05 -2.17 17.26
C ILE A 101 15.25 -3.45 16.98
N ASP A 102 14.71 -4.09 18.01
CA ASP A 102 13.80 -5.25 17.91
C ASP A 102 12.39 -4.81 17.49
N PHE A 103 12.26 -4.39 16.23
CA PHE A 103 11.01 -3.96 15.63
C PHE A 103 11.01 -4.22 14.12
N GLU A 104 9.87 -4.64 13.59
CA GLU A 104 9.68 -4.86 12.17
C GLU A 104 8.39 -4.18 11.68
N MET A 105 8.48 -3.41 10.60
CA MET A 105 7.31 -2.94 9.88
C MET A 105 6.71 -4.05 9.02
N LYS A 106 5.38 -4.16 9.02
CA LYS A 106 4.66 -5.21 8.26
C LYS A 106 3.55 -4.60 7.43
N LEU A 107 3.33 -5.11 6.23
CA LEU A 107 2.09 -4.81 5.51
C LEU A 107 0.95 -5.57 6.19
N PRO A 108 -0.21 -4.94 6.45
CA PRO A 108 -1.37 -5.66 6.93
C PRO A 108 -1.92 -6.58 5.84
N HIS A 109 -2.69 -7.58 6.24
CA HIS A 109 -3.41 -8.46 5.33
C HIS A 109 -4.33 -7.67 4.40
N GLU A 110 -4.50 -8.12 3.16
CA GLU A 110 -5.25 -7.40 2.11
C GLU A 110 -6.76 -7.25 2.38
N SER A 111 -7.29 -7.97 3.36
CA SER A 111 -8.66 -7.83 3.85
C SER A 111 -8.84 -6.70 4.86
N PHE A 112 -7.75 -6.18 5.44
CA PHE A 112 -7.80 -5.14 6.44
C PHE A 112 -8.19 -3.78 5.84
N ASN A 113 -9.12 -3.08 6.50
CA ASN A 113 -9.48 -1.68 6.21
C ASN A 113 -9.78 -1.40 4.72
N ARG A 114 -10.66 -2.23 4.14
CA ARG A 114 -11.10 -2.15 2.74
C ARG A 114 -12.47 -1.47 2.63
N LYS A 115 -12.68 -0.71 1.56
CA LYS A 115 -13.97 -0.10 1.19
C LYS A 115 -14.48 -0.56 -0.17
N ILE A 116 -13.65 -1.26 -0.95
CA ILE A 116 -13.99 -1.83 -2.25
C ILE A 116 -13.65 -3.32 -2.25
N GLY A 117 -14.45 -4.13 -2.94
CA GLY A 117 -14.17 -5.56 -3.16
C GLY A 117 -14.77 -6.47 -2.10
N VAL A 118 -14.41 -7.75 -2.17
CA VAL A 118 -15.06 -8.83 -1.37
C VAL A 118 -14.99 -8.62 0.15
N PHE A 119 -14.04 -7.83 0.63
CA PHE A 119 -13.84 -7.58 2.06
C PHE A 119 -14.49 -6.30 2.59
N SER A 120 -15.17 -5.49 1.74
CA SER A 120 -15.68 -4.16 2.14
C SER A 120 -16.70 -4.18 3.26
N ASP A 121 -17.48 -5.26 3.37
CA ASP A 121 -18.65 -5.36 4.25
C ASP A 121 -18.36 -6.11 5.56
N LYS A 122 -17.08 -6.42 5.82
CA LYS A 122 -16.62 -7.20 6.96
C LYS A 122 -15.47 -6.51 7.68
N LEU A 123 -15.30 -6.86 8.95
CA LEU A 123 -14.25 -6.30 9.81
C LEU A 123 -13.15 -7.33 10.00
N PHE A 124 -11.99 -7.05 9.44
CA PHE A 124 -10.78 -7.84 9.65
C PHE A 124 -9.79 -7.05 10.50
N ASN A 125 -8.94 -7.74 11.24
CA ASN A 125 -7.75 -7.15 11.86
C ASN A 125 -6.56 -7.13 10.86
N PRO A 126 -5.43 -6.49 11.20
CA PRO A 126 -4.25 -6.45 10.32
C PRO A 126 -3.66 -7.82 9.97
N GLU A 127 -3.93 -8.86 10.77
CA GLU A 127 -3.48 -10.23 10.53
C GLU A 127 -4.43 -11.02 9.60
N GLY A 128 -5.54 -10.42 9.17
CA GLY A 128 -6.51 -11.05 8.26
C GLY A 128 -7.57 -11.90 8.96
N LYS A 129 -7.69 -11.81 10.29
CA LYS A 129 -8.72 -12.49 11.07
C LYS A 129 -10.01 -11.68 11.06
N LEU A 130 -11.14 -12.33 10.77
CA LEU A 130 -12.47 -11.75 10.93
C LEU A 130 -12.71 -11.48 12.43
N VAL A 131 -13.13 -10.26 12.76
CA VAL A 131 -13.37 -9.82 14.13
C VAL A 131 -14.77 -9.22 14.29
N SER A 132 -15.28 -9.26 15.51
CA SER A 132 -16.53 -8.58 15.86
C SER A 132 -16.37 -7.05 15.83
N GLY A 133 -17.50 -6.33 15.81
CA GLY A 133 -17.49 -4.87 15.92
C GLY A 133 -16.81 -4.38 17.19
N ALA A 134 -17.08 -5.02 18.34
CA ALA A 134 -16.48 -4.65 19.62
C ALA A 134 -14.95 -4.85 19.62
N GLU A 135 -14.46 -5.98 19.10
CA GLU A 135 -13.02 -6.24 18.97
C GLU A 135 -12.36 -5.26 18.00
N TYR A 136 -13.04 -4.90 16.91
CA TYR A 136 -12.54 -3.92 15.96
C TYR A 136 -12.45 -2.52 16.58
N ASP A 137 -13.49 -2.07 17.29
CA ASP A 137 -13.52 -0.77 17.95
C ASP A 137 -12.43 -0.64 19.03
N GLU A 138 -12.15 -1.73 19.76
CA GLU A 138 -11.05 -1.76 20.72
C GLU A 138 -9.67 -1.77 20.04
N GLY A 139 -9.53 -2.50 18.93
CA GLY A 139 -8.26 -2.69 18.23
C GLY A 139 -7.86 -1.54 17.30
N VAL A 140 -8.83 -0.86 16.66
CA VAL A 140 -8.59 0.08 15.55
C VAL A 140 -7.66 1.22 15.93
N LYS A 141 -7.73 1.71 17.18
CA LYS A 141 -6.83 2.75 17.71
C LYS A 141 -5.36 2.32 17.74
N ASN A 142 -5.07 1.02 17.75
CA ASN A 142 -3.72 0.46 17.69
C ASN A 142 -3.27 0.22 16.25
N TRP A 143 -4.21 0.02 15.31
CA TRP A 143 -3.91 -0.36 13.93
C TRP A 143 -3.88 0.82 12.97
N LEU A 144 -4.73 1.83 13.19
CA LEU A 144 -4.88 3.02 12.36
C LEU A 144 -4.60 4.30 13.16
N PRO A 145 -4.16 5.40 12.51
CA PRO A 145 -3.89 6.65 13.18
C PRO A 145 -5.14 7.22 13.84
N THR A 146 -5.03 7.58 15.11
CA THR A 146 -6.06 8.29 15.86
C THR A 146 -5.97 9.80 15.62
N HIS A 147 -6.97 10.56 16.10
CA HIS A 147 -6.89 12.01 16.11
C HIS A 147 -5.66 12.52 16.89
N ALA A 148 -5.38 11.94 18.07
CA ALA A 148 -4.21 12.29 18.88
C ALA A 148 -2.88 11.97 18.16
N ASP A 149 -2.79 10.86 17.42
CA ASP A 149 -1.62 10.58 16.56
C ASP A 149 -1.46 11.69 15.50
N GLY A 150 -2.57 12.17 14.93
CA GLY A 150 -2.62 13.26 13.96
C GLY A 150 -2.16 14.60 14.55
N ASP A 151 -2.68 14.98 15.71
CA ASP A 151 -2.31 16.20 16.42
C ASP A 151 -0.82 16.21 16.78
N PHE A 152 -0.31 15.08 17.25
CA PHE A 152 1.12 14.92 17.52
C PHE A 152 1.96 15.13 16.25
N ILE A 153 1.61 14.47 15.14
CA ILE A 153 2.32 14.66 13.87
C ILE A 153 2.26 16.12 13.42
N ALA A 154 1.09 16.76 13.48
CA ALA A 154 0.91 18.16 13.09
C ALA A 154 1.79 19.11 13.93
N SER A 155 1.95 18.84 15.23
CA SER A 155 2.82 19.61 16.11
C SER A 155 4.30 19.60 15.70
N LEU A 156 4.74 18.54 14.99
CA LEU A 156 6.10 18.39 14.46
C LEU A 156 6.30 19.13 13.12
N MET A 157 5.23 19.45 12.39
CA MET A 157 5.28 20.01 11.03
C MET A 157 5.58 21.52 11.03
N LYS A 158 6.77 21.87 11.53
CA LYS A 158 7.30 23.24 11.51
C LYS A 158 8.25 23.39 10.31
N PRO A 159 8.03 24.37 9.43
CA PRO A 159 8.92 24.57 8.28
C PRO A 159 10.36 24.88 8.69
N CYS A 160 11.32 24.35 7.93
CA CYS A 160 12.75 24.63 8.05
C CYS A 160 13.26 25.07 6.68
N TYR A 161 13.60 26.35 6.54
CA TYR A 161 14.01 26.96 5.27
C TYR A 161 15.51 27.22 5.18
N GLU A 162 16.25 27.04 6.27
CA GLU A 162 17.69 27.27 6.29
C GLU A 162 18.40 26.19 5.45
N VAL A 163 19.27 26.64 4.55
CA VAL A 163 20.02 25.76 3.65
C VAL A 163 20.86 24.76 4.44
N GLY A 164 20.78 23.48 4.06
CA GLY A 164 21.49 22.39 4.75
C GLY A 164 20.92 22.03 6.12
N LYS A 165 19.81 22.64 6.56
CA LYS A 165 19.10 22.24 7.79
C LYS A 165 17.86 21.41 7.48
N TYR A 166 17.52 20.55 8.43
CA TYR A 166 16.37 19.66 8.36
C TYR A 166 15.56 19.78 9.65
N ALA A 167 14.25 19.61 9.57
CA ALA A 167 13.39 19.55 10.74
C ALA A 167 13.80 18.35 11.63
N SER A 168 13.60 18.46 12.94
CA SER A 168 14.11 17.49 13.93
C SER A 168 13.58 16.06 13.78
N TRP A 169 12.47 15.87 13.06
CA TRP A 169 11.82 14.58 12.88
C TRP A 169 12.31 13.79 11.66
N ILE A 170 13.21 14.36 10.84
CA ILE A 170 13.74 13.70 9.65
C ILE A 170 15.26 13.85 9.55
N ALA A 171 15.94 12.74 9.25
CA ALA A 171 17.38 12.73 9.01
C ALA A 171 17.72 13.37 7.64
N PRO A 172 18.93 13.95 7.48
CA PRO A 172 19.39 14.41 6.18
C PRO A 172 19.48 13.24 5.16
N PRO A 173 19.19 13.48 3.87
CA PRO A 173 19.36 12.48 2.83
C PRO A 173 20.84 12.16 2.63
N LYS A 174 21.14 10.93 2.20
CA LYS A 174 22.51 10.48 1.95
C LYS A 174 23.20 11.21 0.79
N ILE A 175 22.42 11.62 -0.22
CA ILE A 175 22.89 12.22 -1.47
C ILE A 175 21.98 13.40 -1.79
N GLY A 176 22.56 14.48 -2.30
CA GLY A 176 21.80 15.59 -2.87
C GLY A 176 21.21 15.28 -4.26
N ILE A 177 20.71 16.30 -4.94
CA ILE A 177 20.07 16.16 -6.25
C ILE A 177 20.99 16.74 -7.33
N ASP A 178 21.09 16.08 -8.49
CA ASP A 178 21.87 16.56 -9.66
C ASP A 178 23.33 16.93 -9.32
N ASN A 179 24.00 16.05 -8.56
CA ASN A 179 25.37 16.24 -8.06
C ASN A 179 25.57 17.53 -7.23
N LYS A 180 24.49 18.16 -6.77
CA LYS A 180 24.57 19.28 -5.84
C LYS A 180 24.70 18.75 -4.40
N PRO A 181 25.44 19.46 -3.53
CA PRO A 181 25.59 19.05 -2.14
C PRO A 181 24.29 19.25 -1.34
N GLY A 182 24.22 18.70 -0.12
CA GLY A 182 23.01 18.80 0.73
C GLY A 182 22.70 20.23 1.19
N ASP A 183 23.70 21.10 1.21
CA ASP A 183 23.64 22.54 1.52
C ASP A 183 23.57 23.40 0.24
N PHE A 184 23.12 22.83 -0.87
CA PHE A 184 22.76 23.63 -2.04
C PHE A 184 21.43 24.36 -1.80
N GLU A 185 21.32 25.59 -2.29
CA GLU A 185 20.07 26.35 -2.28
C GLU A 185 19.11 25.80 -3.35
N TYR A 186 18.40 24.72 -3.02
CA TYR A 186 17.48 24.03 -3.94
C TYR A 186 16.26 24.87 -4.34
N VAL A 187 15.86 25.83 -3.51
CA VAL A 187 14.73 26.73 -3.77
C VAL A 187 15.13 28.15 -3.37
N LYS A 188 15.02 29.09 -4.30
CA LYS A 188 15.17 30.52 -4.04
C LYS A 188 13.81 31.13 -3.77
N LEU A 189 13.58 31.55 -2.53
CA LEU A 189 12.36 32.26 -2.16
C LEU A 189 12.57 33.75 -2.38
N HIS A 190 11.94 34.29 -3.40
CA HIS A 190 11.85 35.74 -3.58
C HIS A 190 10.66 36.24 -2.76
N MET A 191 10.93 36.84 -1.61
CA MET A 191 9.90 37.50 -0.81
C MET A 191 9.49 38.79 -1.51
N ALA A 192 8.18 39.01 -1.65
CA ALA A 192 7.60 40.25 -2.14
C ALA A 192 7.62 41.35 -1.06
#